data_AF-A0A972Y2U2-F1
#
_entry.id   AF-A0A972Y2U2-F1
#
_cell.length_a   1.000
_cell.length_b   1.000
_cell.length_c   1.000
_cell.angle_alpha   90.00
_cell.angle_beta   90.00
_cell.angle_gamma   90.00
#
_symmetry.space_group_name_H-M   'P 1'
#
loop_
_entity.id
_entity.type
_entity.pdbx_description
1 polymer ?
#
loop_
_entity_poly.entity_id
_entity_poly.type
_entity_poly.pdbx_seq_one_letter_code
_entity_poly.pdbx_strand_id
1 'polypeptide(L)'
;MKEIKKIGLIVCLIIMASCSSTKNIGNVQRDGSSFEKAIIANSISSEYEYVRKVCSDCQLLGQSLVFEKKKPYDILKLKKPNGEEVSYYFDISKFYGKGF
;
A
#
# COMPACT_ATOMS: atom_id res chain seq x y z
N MET A 1 41.08 -46.07 -35.45
CA MET A 1 40.16 -46.80 -34.54
C MET A 1 40.44 -46.35 -33.10
N LYS A 2 39.37 -46.16 -32.33
CA LYS A 2 39.28 -45.80 -30.89
C LYS A 2 39.31 -44.32 -30.52
N GLU A 3 38.15 -43.71 -30.76
CA GLU A 3 37.41 -42.80 -29.88
C GLU A 3 37.63 -43.06 -28.38
N ILE A 4 38.00 -42.03 -27.60
CA ILE A 4 37.73 -41.98 -26.16
C ILE A 4 37.24 -40.59 -25.76
N LYS A 5 35.95 -40.59 -25.41
CA LYS A 5 35.12 -39.55 -24.79
C LYS A 5 35.83 -38.87 -23.61
N LYS A 6 35.79 -37.54 -23.59
CA LYS A 6 35.62 -36.77 -22.34
C LYS A 6 34.53 -35.75 -22.54
N ILE A 7 33.33 -36.18 -22.17
CA ILE A 7 32.14 -35.36 -21.99
C ILE A 7 32.45 -34.40 -20.84
N GLY A 8 32.77 -33.15 -21.16
CA GLY A 8 32.82 -32.06 -20.21
C GLY A 8 31.39 -31.69 -19.85
N LEU A 9 30.82 -32.39 -18.87
CA LEU A 9 29.54 -32.09 -18.27
C LEU A 9 29.64 -30.77 -17.49
N ILE A 10 29.55 -29.63 -18.17
CA ILE A 10 29.36 -28.35 -17.52
C ILE A 10 27.88 -28.28 -17.16
N VAL A 11 27.57 -28.84 -15.99
CA VAL A 11 26.33 -28.54 -15.26
C VAL A 11 26.44 -27.07 -14.85
N CYS A 12 25.98 -26.18 -15.72
CA CYS A 12 25.60 -24.85 -15.28
C CYS A 12 24.37 -25.04 -14.39
N LEU A 13 24.62 -25.02 -13.08
CA LEU A 13 23.59 -24.87 -12.06
C LEU A 13 22.71 -23.68 -12.45
N ILE A 14 21.52 -23.99 -12.95
CA ILE A 14 20.42 -23.04 -13.01
C ILE A 14 20.06 -22.81 -11.55
N ILE A 15 20.60 -21.74 -11.00
CA ILE A 15 20.29 -21.22 -9.69
C ILE A 15 18.80 -20.88 -9.75
N MET A 16 17.98 -21.77 -9.20
CA MET A 16 16.57 -21.52 -8.97
C MET A 16 16.51 -20.29 -8.07
N ALA A 17 16.21 -19.13 -8.65
CA ALA A 17 15.82 -17.95 -7.91
C ALA A 17 14.46 -18.25 -7.28
N SER A 18 14.48 -18.95 -6.16
CA SER A 18 13.33 -19.06 -5.26
C SER A 18 13.06 -17.67 -4.70
N CYS A 19 12.23 -16.89 -5.39
CA CYS A 19 11.48 -15.82 -4.74
C CYS A 19 10.49 -16.48 -3.79
N SER A 20 10.98 -16.93 -2.63
CA SER A 20 10.14 -17.19 -1.48
C SER A 20 9.59 -15.84 -1.05
N SER A 21 8.42 -15.47 -1.59
CA SER A 21 7.56 -14.48 -0.95
C SER A 21 7.13 -15.08 0.39
N THR A 22 8.02 -14.96 1.37
CA THR A 22 7.65 -15.03 2.78
C THR A 22 6.59 -13.96 2.95
N LYS A 23 5.33 -14.40 3.10
CA LYS A 23 4.29 -13.57 3.70
C LYS A 23 4.75 -13.34 5.14
N ASN A 24 5.62 -12.34 5.29
CA ASN A 24 5.91 -11.77 6.57
C ASN A 24 4.54 -11.27 7.03
N ILE A 25 3.96 -11.91 8.05
CA ILE A 25 2.86 -11.33 8.83
C ILE A 25 3.50 -10.19 9.63
N GLY A 26 4.13 -9.26 8.92
CA GLY A 26 4.60 -8.01 9.42
C GLY A 26 3.35 -7.22 9.72
N ASN A 27 3.32 -6.62 10.90
CA ASN A 27 2.35 -5.62 11.26
C ASN A 27 2.36 -4.57 10.13
N VAL A 28 1.39 -4.65 9.20
CA VAL A 28 1.37 -3.78 8.02
C VAL A 28 1.26 -2.37 8.55
N GLN A 29 2.33 -1.59 8.43
CA GLN A 29 2.34 -0.21 8.88
C GLN A 29 1.35 0.57 8.02
N ARG A 30 0.22 0.93 8.63
CA ARG A 30 -0.87 1.67 7.99
C ARG A 30 -0.59 3.16 8.06
N ASP A 31 0.22 3.63 7.12
CA ASP A 31 0.58 5.05 6.97
C ASP A 31 -0.41 5.83 6.08
N GLY A 32 -1.32 5.13 5.41
CA GLY A 32 -2.29 5.72 4.50
C GLY A 32 -1.74 6.11 3.14
N SER A 33 -0.55 5.64 2.74
CA SER A 33 0.07 6.01 1.45
C SER A 33 -0.49 5.24 0.24
N SER A 34 -1.29 4.20 0.46
CA SER A 34 -1.94 3.39 -0.58
C SER A 34 -3.16 2.66 -0.02
N PHE A 35 -3.94 1.99 -0.88
CA PHE A 35 -5.04 1.12 -0.47
C PHE A 35 -4.59 -0.01 0.48
N GLU A 36 -3.43 -0.60 0.23
CA GLU A 36 -2.88 -1.71 1.04
C GLU A 36 -2.47 -1.24 2.44
N LYS A 37 -2.00 0.00 2.53
CA LYS A 37 -1.58 0.67 3.77
C LYS A 37 -2.65 1.60 4.33
N ALA A 38 -3.90 1.48 3.89
CA ALA A 38 -4.97 2.37 4.28
C ALA A 38 -5.18 2.36 5.81
N ILE A 39 -5.42 3.54 6.37
CA ILE A 39 -5.70 3.74 7.78
C ILE A 39 -7.13 3.30 8.05
N ILE A 40 -7.36 2.50 9.08
CA ILE A 40 -8.72 2.10 9.45
C ILE A 40 -9.38 3.26 10.20
N ALA A 41 -10.33 3.92 9.56
CA ALA A 41 -11.09 5.00 10.17
C ALA A 41 -12.33 4.44 10.89
N ASN A 42 -12.62 4.98 12.09
CA ASN A 42 -13.83 4.62 12.84
C ASN A 42 -14.94 5.67 12.66
N SER A 43 -14.59 6.87 12.20
CA SER A 43 -15.51 7.97 11.90
C SER A 43 -14.84 8.95 10.94
N ILE A 44 -15.63 9.82 10.32
CA ILE A 44 -15.13 10.92 9.48
C ILE A 44 -14.16 11.81 10.29
N SER A 45 -14.50 12.17 11.55
CA SER A 45 -13.61 12.99 12.40
C SER A 45 -12.21 12.37 12.55
N SER A 46 -12.13 11.04 12.68
CA SER A 46 -10.84 10.35 12.84
C SER A 46 -9.92 10.50 11.63
N GLU A 47 -10.47 10.66 10.42
CA GLU A 47 -9.70 10.87 9.19
C GLU A 47 -9.05 12.25 9.21
N TYR A 48 -9.85 13.29 9.45
CA TYR A 48 -9.38 14.68 9.52
C TYR A 48 -8.40 14.88 10.68
N GLU A 49 -8.62 14.23 11.82
CA GLU A 49 -7.66 14.24 12.95
C GLU A 49 -6.33 13.60 12.59
N TYR A 50 -6.34 12.47 11.87
CA TYR A 50 -5.11 11.84 11.41
C TYR A 50 -4.34 12.78 10.47
N VAL A 51 -5.01 13.32 9.45
CA VAL A 51 -4.38 14.21 8.47
C VAL A 51 -3.79 15.45 9.13
N ARG A 52 -4.51 16.09 10.06
CA ARG A 52 -3.99 17.25 10.81
C ARG A 52 -2.77 16.91 11.67
N LYS A 53 -2.66 15.69 12.17
CA LYS A 53 -1.48 15.24 12.94
C LYS A 53 -0.26 15.01 12.06
N VAL A 54 -0.45 14.41 10.88
CA VAL A 54 0.67 14.06 9.99
C VAL A 54 1.06 15.18 9.02
N CYS A 55 0.14 16.09 8.73
CA CYS A 55 0.41 17.29 7.94
C CYS A 55 -0.42 18.48 8.45
N SER A 56 0.09 19.14 9.50
CA SER A 56 -0.58 20.28 10.15
C SER A 56 -0.79 21.48 9.21
N ASP A 57 0.16 21.71 8.30
CA ASP A 57 0.20 22.90 7.45
C ASP A 57 -0.26 22.60 6.00
N CYS A 58 -0.81 21.40 5.77
CA CYS A 58 -1.35 21.05 4.48
C CYS A 58 -2.72 21.71 4.23
N GLN A 59 -2.93 22.17 3.00
CA GLN A 59 -4.24 22.56 2.51
C GLN A 59 -5.00 21.32 2.02
N LEU A 60 -6.21 21.08 2.51
CA LEU A 60 -7.10 20.08 1.92
C LEU A 60 -7.59 20.55 0.55
N LEU A 61 -7.31 19.76 -0.49
CA LEU A 61 -7.75 20.04 -1.86
C LEU A 61 -9.09 19.37 -2.17
N GLY A 62 -9.35 18.20 -1.58
CA GLY A 62 -10.60 17.48 -1.79
C GLY A 62 -10.64 16.11 -1.14
N GLN A 63 -11.82 15.50 -1.18
CA GLN A 63 -12.12 14.17 -0.69
C GLN A 63 -12.83 13.37 -1.79
N SER A 64 -12.48 12.10 -1.93
CA SER A 64 -13.09 11.18 -2.90
C SER A 64 -13.45 9.85 -2.26
N LEU A 65 -14.69 9.40 -2.45
CA LEU A 65 -15.12 8.05 -2.12
C LEU A 65 -14.77 7.10 -3.27
N VAL A 66 -14.00 6.05 -2.99
CA VAL A 66 -13.54 5.07 -3.98
C VAL A 66 -13.82 3.66 -3.48
N PHE A 67 -14.24 2.78 -4.39
CA PHE A 67 -14.39 1.35 -4.11
C PHE A 67 -13.25 0.58 -4.75
N GLU A 68 -12.37 0.02 -3.93
CA GLU A 68 -11.31 -0.89 -4.37
C GLU A 68 -11.68 -2.31 -3.93
N LYS A 69 -11.84 -3.22 -4.89
CA LYS A 69 -12.25 -4.62 -4.64
C LYS A 69 -13.52 -4.73 -3.76
N LYS A 70 -14.55 -3.93 -4.07
CA LYS A 70 -15.84 -3.82 -3.35
C LYS A 70 -15.74 -3.27 -1.93
N LYS A 71 -14.57 -2.80 -1.51
CA LYS A 71 -14.36 -2.21 -0.19
C LYS A 71 -14.33 -0.68 -0.31
N PRO A 72 -15.08 0.05 0.54
CA PRO A 72 -15.14 1.51 0.45
C PRO A 72 -13.92 2.15 1.11
N TYR A 73 -13.39 3.19 0.46
CA TYR A 73 -12.31 4.01 0.95
C TYR A 73 -12.62 5.49 0.74
N ASP A 74 -12.22 6.31 1.69
CA ASP A 74 -12.13 7.76 1.49
C ASP A 74 -10.67 8.14 1.26
N ILE A 75 -10.45 8.97 0.24
CA ILE A 75 -9.14 9.48 -0.13
C ILE A 75 -9.14 10.99 0.09
N LEU A 76 -8.32 11.47 1.02
CA LEU A 76 -8.11 12.90 1.25
C LEU A 76 -6.88 13.35 0.46
N LYS A 77 -7.08 14.28 -0.48
CA LYS A 77 -6.02 14.90 -1.27
C LYS A 77 -5.63 16.23 -0.65
N LEU A 78 -4.35 16.42 -0.38
CA LEU A 78 -3.81 17.62 0.24
C LEU A 78 -2.65 18.21 -0.56
N LYS A 79 -2.41 19.50 -0.35
CA LYS A 79 -1.25 20.24 -0.85
C LYS A 79 -0.38 20.67 0.33
N LYS A 80 0.89 20.27 0.29
CA LYS A 80 1.92 20.70 1.25
C LYS A 80 2.33 22.16 1.00
N PRO A 81 2.96 22.83 1.98
CA PRO A 81 3.48 24.20 1.80
C PRO A 81 4.47 24.36 0.65
N ASN A 82 5.24 23.32 0.33
CA ASN A 82 6.18 23.30 -0.80
C ASN A 82 5.50 23.13 -2.18
N GLY A 83 4.16 23.03 -2.22
CA GLY A 83 3.37 22.84 -3.43
C GLY A 83 3.13 21.39 -3.84
N GLU A 84 3.78 20.42 -3.19
CA GLU A 84 3.62 18.99 -3.47
C GLU A 84 2.22 18.51 -3.05
N GLU A 85 1.60 17.64 -3.86
CA GLU A 85 0.33 17.01 -3.53
C GLU A 85 0.56 15.64 -2.89
N VAL A 86 -0.19 15.34 -1.83
CA VAL A 86 -0.18 14.04 -1.14
C VAL A 86 -1.61 13.54 -0.97
N SER A 87 -1.80 12.22 -1.00
CA SER A 87 -3.09 11.59 -0.76
C SER A 87 -3.01 10.62 0.41
N TYR A 88 -4.00 10.65 1.29
CA TYR A 88 -4.15 9.68 2.38
C TYR A 88 -5.39 8.83 2.18
N TYR A 89 -5.20 7.51 2.28
CA TYR A 89 -6.21 6.50 2.02
C TYR A 89 -6.77 5.96 3.35
N PHE A 90 -8.08 6.05 3.51
CA PHE A 90 -8.81 5.60 4.70
C PHE A 90 -9.75 4.46 4.34
N ASP A 91 -9.63 3.35 5.06
CA ASP A 91 -10.59 2.26 5.05
C ASP A 91 -11.78 2.63 5.94
N ILE A 92 -12.90 2.94 5.32
CA ILE A 92 -14.13 3.40 5.97
C ILE A 92 -15.17 2.29 6.12
N SER A 93 -14.80 1.04 5.86
CA SER A 93 -15.71 -0.12 5.89
C SER A 93 -16.43 -0.30 7.24
N LYS A 94 -15.88 0.28 8.31
CA LYS A 94 -16.46 0.21 9.64
C LYS A 94 -17.75 1.00 9.78
N PHE A 95 -17.87 2.15 9.12
CA PHE A 95 -19.00 3.06 9.29
C PHE A 95 -19.73 3.42 7.98
N TYR A 96 -19.12 3.17 6.82
CA TYR A 96 -19.76 3.42 5.53
C TYR A 96 -21.10 2.67 5.41
N GLY A 97 -22.16 3.41 5.03
CA GLY A 97 -23.50 2.86 4.83
C GLY A 97 -24.27 2.51 6.10
N LYS A 98 -23.76 2.81 7.31
CA LYS A 98 -24.42 2.47 8.58
C LYS A 98 -25.20 3.63 9.22
N GLY A 99 -25.24 4.80 8.57
CA GLY A 99 -25.70 6.03 9.21
C GLY A 99 -24.63 6.58 10.16
N PHE A 100 -24.53 7.91 10.23
CA PHE A 100 -23.59 8.64 11.07
C PHE A 100 -24.24 9.06 12.37
#